data_AF-A0A0P1AJ87-F1
#
_entry.id   AF-A0A0P1AJ87-F1
#
_cell.length_a   1.000
_cell.length_b   1.000
_cell.length_c   1.000
_cell.angle_alpha   90.00
_cell.angle_beta   90.00
_cell.angle_gamma   90.00
#
_symmetry.space_group_name_H-M   'P 1'
#
loop_
_entity.id
_entity.type
_entity.pdbx_description
1 polymer ?
#
loop_
_entity_poly.entity_id
_entity_poly.type
_entity_poly.pdbx_seq_one_letter_code
_entity_poly.pdbx_strand_id
1 'polypeptide(L)'
;MPKMISESTEATAYKTRETIRKTFGVMINDLIKSGTSDNGVNMASKHSAYTGIRNALFFASLGWDPTDLATLLSEYLQTICGPTQFMGEIDDGNEYETLGMNALHKAFKNSSLSWTKKGDGAVILNFKSLDTKNVSINIMSGGDKIDEVFLRNGSTAQWRANITELGGKTLYLDRWHPGIFGIPSTGGGSLVLWVPISRQGGHLDLNVQLNAT
;
A
#
# COMPACT_ATOMS: atom_id res chain seq x y z
N MET A 1 11.27 -12.47 12.97
CA MET A 1 10.79 -13.56 12.08
C MET A 1 11.27 -14.98 12.42
N PRO A 2 12.54 -15.26 12.73
CA PRO A 2 13.04 -16.63 12.95
C PRO A 2 12.24 -17.41 14.01
N LYS A 3 11.79 -16.71 15.06
CA LYS A 3 10.99 -17.29 16.14
C LYS A 3 9.55 -17.62 15.73
N MET A 4 8.88 -16.75 14.97
CA MET A 4 7.55 -17.04 14.41
C MET A 4 7.58 -18.21 13.42
N ILE A 5 8.67 -18.33 12.65
CA ILE A 5 8.90 -19.45 11.75
C ILE A 5 9.18 -20.73 12.55
N SER A 6 9.96 -20.65 13.65
CA SER A 6 10.25 -21.82 14.49
C SER A 6 9.04 -22.32 15.30
N GLU A 7 8.12 -21.43 15.67
CA GLU A 7 6.91 -21.76 16.42
C GLU A 7 5.72 -22.11 15.51
N SER A 8 5.88 -21.97 14.18
CA SER A 8 4.84 -22.29 13.21
C SER A 8 5.42 -22.81 11.89
N THR A 9 4.84 -22.41 10.75
CA THR A 9 5.41 -22.63 9.41
C THR A 9 5.75 -21.29 8.78
N GLU A 10 6.68 -21.27 7.83
CA GLU A 10 7.04 -20.05 7.10
C GLU A 10 5.81 -19.35 6.49
N ALA A 11 4.93 -20.11 5.83
CA ALA A 11 3.70 -19.60 5.25
C ALA A 11 2.74 -19.02 6.31
N THR A 12 2.60 -19.68 7.47
CA THR A 12 1.78 -19.18 8.58
C THR A 12 2.37 -17.92 9.19
N ALA A 13 3.68 -17.88 9.40
CA ALA A 13 4.39 -16.73 9.95
C ALA A 13 4.23 -15.48 9.06
N TYR A 14 4.35 -15.63 7.73
CA TYR A 14 4.11 -14.54 6.78
C TYR A 14 2.65 -14.10 6.72
N LYS A 15 1.69 -15.03 6.80
CA LYS A 15 0.26 -14.69 6.86
C LYS A 15 -0.11 -13.94 8.13
N THR A 16 0.46 -14.35 9.27
CA THR A 16 0.28 -13.66 10.56
C THR A 16 0.88 -12.25 10.53
N ARG A 17 2.09 -12.10 9.98
CA ARG A 17 2.73 -10.80 9.73
C ARG A 17 1.84 -9.87 8.92
N GLU A 18 1.28 -10.37 7.83
CA GLU A 18 0.41 -9.59 6.94
C GLU A 18 -0.91 -9.20 7.62
N THR A 19 -1.48 -10.11 8.42
CA THR A 19 -2.69 -9.84 9.20
C THR A 19 -2.43 -8.72 10.23
N ILE A 20 -1.32 -8.79 10.95
CA ILE A 20 -0.92 -7.77 11.93
C ILE A 20 -0.72 -6.43 11.22
N ARG A 21 -0.03 -6.40 10.09
CA ARG A 21 0.18 -5.17 9.29
C ARG A 21 -1.15 -4.55 8.85
N LYS A 22 -2.11 -5.35 8.38
CA LYS A 22 -3.45 -4.88 8.00
C LYS A 22 -4.21 -4.30 9.19
N THR A 23 -4.24 -5.02 10.32
CA THR A 23 -4.94 -4.58 11.53
C THR A 23 -4.38 -3.27 12.06
N PHE A 24 -3.04 -3.13 12.14
CA PHE A 24 -2.42 -1.88 12.56
C PHE A 24 -2.62 -0.76 11.54
N GLY A 25 -2.60 -1.06 10.24
CA GLY A 25 -2.92 -0.09 9.18
C GLY A 25 -4.34 0.46 9.32
N VAL A 26 -5.33 -0.39 9.58
CA VAL A 26 -6.73 0.01 9.84
C VAL A 26 -6.83 0.84 11.11
N MET A 27 -6.22 0.42 12.22
CA MET A 27 -6.23 1.20 13.46
C MET A 27 -5.61 2.59 13.29
N ILE A 28 -4.49 2.68 12.57
CA ILE A 28 -3.85 3.95 12.25
C ILE A 28 -4.78 4.79 11.36
N ASN A 29 -5.41 4.20 10.34
CA ASN A 29 -6.37 4.90 9.48
C ASN A 29 -7.64 5.35 10.23
N ASP A 30 -8.10 4.61 11.23
CA ASP A 30 -9.22 5.00 12.09
C ASP A 30 -8.84 6.11 13.08
N LEU A 31 -7.62 6.07 13.63
CA LEU A 31 -7.04 7.18 14.39
C LEU A 31 -6.87 8.44 13.52
N ILE A 32 -6.57 8.28 12.23
CA ILE A 32 -6.56 9.37 11.23
C ILE A 32 -7.97 9.92 11.04
N LYS A 33 -8.96 9.06 10.80
CA LYS A 33 -10.33 9.41 10.43
C LYS A 33 -11.15 10.01 11.58
N SER A 34 -10.90 9.58 12.82
CA SER A 34 -11.57 10.07 14.02
C SER A 34 -11.06 11.43 14.52
N GLY A 35 -9.93 11.91 14.01
CA GLY A 35 -9.35 13.20 14.39
C GLY A 35 -9.60 14.28 13.33
N THR A 36 -10.63 15.10 13.54
CA THR A 36 -11.11 16.18 12.67
C THR A 36 -10.00 17.02 12.01
N SER A 37 -10.18 17.31 10.72
CA SER A 37 -9.41 18.27 9.93
C SER A 37 -10.35 19.35 9.40
N ASP A 38 -10.11 20.60 9.80
CA ASP A 38 -10.40 21.84 9.06
C ASP A 38 -9.78 23.00 9.88
N ASN A 39 -8.50 23.37 9.65
CA ASN A 39 -7.76 24.52 10.23
C ASN A 39 -6.46 24.23 11.03
N GLY A 40 -5.74 23.15 10.74
CA GLY A 40 -4.29 23.07 11.02
C GLY A 40 -3.83 22.94 12.49
N VAL A 41 -4.70 23.04 13.49
CA VAL A 41 -4.27 23.05 14.91
C VAL A 41 -4.03 21.64 15.50
N ASN A 42 -4.41 20.56 14.84
CA ASN A 42 -4.39 19.20 15.42
C ASN A 42 -3.36 18.22 14.78
N MET A 43 -2.42 18.73 13.98
CA MET A 43 -1.41 17.89 13.31
C MET A 43 -0.16 17.65 14.19
N ALA A 44 0.24 18.64 14.99
CA ALA A 44 1.42 18.54 15.86
C ALA A 44 1.22 17.54 17.02
N SER A 45 0.04 17.53 17.64
CA SER A 45 -0.35 16.58 18.70
C SER A 45 -0.32 15.13 18.19
N LYS A 46 -0.85 14.91 16.99
CA LYS A 46 -0.86 13.60 16.32
C LYS A 46 0.54 13.13 15.91
N HIS A 47 1.38 14.03 15.39
CA HIS A 47 2.78 13.72 15.09
C HIS A 47 3.56 13.32 16.36
N SER A 48 3.28 13.99 17.48
CA SER A 48 3.88 13.65 18.78
C SER A 48 3.44 12.26 19.28
N ALA A 49 2.15 11.94 19.19
CA ALA A 49 1.64 10.61 19.54
C ALA A 49 2.26 9.51 18.67
N TYR A 50 2.36 9.74 17.36
CA TYR A 50 3.00 8.80 16.43
C TYR A 50 4.48 8.60 16.72
N THR A 51 5.21 9.69 16.97
CA THR A 51 6.63 9.66 17.33
C THR A 51 6.82 8.92 18.66
N GLY A 52 5.90 9.10 19.61
CA GLY A 52 5.87 8.37 20.87
C GLY A 52 5.69 6.86 20.67
N ILE A 53 4.71 6.44 19.85
CA ILE A 53 4.45 5.03 19.55
C ILE A 53 5.64 4.40 18.80
N ARG A 54 6.18 5.10 17.78
CA ARG A 54 7.35 4.65 17.02
C ARG A 54 8.56 4.44 17.94
N ASN A 55 8.85 5.43 18.79
CA ASN A 55 9.96 5.33 19.73
C ASN A 55 9.73 4.21 20.74
N ALA A 56 8.51 4.04 21.27
CA ALA A 56 8.18 2.94 22.19
C ALA A 56 8.39 1.56 21.55
N LEU A 57 7.95 1.37 20.29
CA LEU A 57 8.17 0.13 19.54
C LEU A 57 9.65 -0.11 19.24
N PHE A 58 10.38 0.94 18.87
CA PHE A 58 11.83 0.87 18.70
C PHE A 58 12.53 0.46 20.00
N PHE A 59 12.17 1.03 21.15
CA PHE A 59 12.74 0.60 22.43
C PHE A 59 12.34 -0.84 22.80
N ALA A 60 11.10 -1.26 22.50
CA ALA A 60 10.68 -2.64 22.71
C ALA A 60 11.46 -3.65 21.85
N SER A 61 11.86 -3.26 20.62
CA SER A 61 12.69 -4.10 19.75
C SER A 61 14.12 -4.35 20.26
N LEU A 62 14.63 -3.53 21.18
CA LEU A 62 16.01 -3.66 21.69
C LEU A 62 16.20 -4.80 22.70
N GLY A 63 15.17 -5.61 22.98
CA GLY A 63 15.33 -6.83 23.76
C GLY A 63 14.08 -7.38 24.43
N TRP A 64 12.92 -6.72 24.32
CA TRP A 64 11.66 -7.17 24.95
C TRP A 64 10.69 -7.83 23.99
N ASP A 65 11.08 -7.96 22.72
CA ASP A 65 10.32 -8.68 21.71
C ASP A 65 11.13 -9.81 21.05
N PRO A 66 10.99 -11.06 21.52
CA PRO A 66 11.68 -12.21 20.94
C PRO A 66 11.11 -12.63 19.56
N THR A 67 9.96 -12.07 19.14
CA THR A 67 9.31 -12.36 17.86
C THR A 67 9.70 -11.40 16.75
N ASP A 68 10.30 -10.24 17.11
CA ASP A 68 10.77 -9.19 16.20
C ASP A 68 9.61 -8.44 15.48
N LEU A 69 8.42 -8.46 16.10
CA LEU A 69 7.22 -7.78 15.67
C LEU A 69 7.28 -6.25 15.91
N ALA A 70 7.90 -5.84 17.01
CA ALA A 70 8.12 -4.45 17.39
C ALA A 70 9.08 -3.76 16.43
N THR A 71 10.14 -4.45 15.98
CA THR A 71 11.04 -3.98 14.93
C THR A 71 10.28 -3.79 13.64
N LEU A 72 9.49 -4.79 13.24
CA LEU A 72 8.67 -4.74 12.04
C LEU A 72 7.63 -3.61 12.06
N LEU A 73 6.98 -3.37 13.20
CA LEU A 73 6.02 -2.29 13.37
C LEU A 73 6.73 -0.93 13.43
N SER A 74 7.88 -0.85 14.12
CA SER A 74 8.72 0.36 14.14
C SER A 74 9.20 0.71 12.73
N GLU A 75 9.65 -0.27 11.94
CA GLU A 75 10.04 -0.10 10.54
C GLU A 75 8.84 0.32 9.69
N TYR A 76 7.67 -0.32 9.85
CA TYR A 76 6.44 0.12 9.18
C TYR A 76 6.11 1.58 9.50
N LEU A 77 6.36 2.03 10.73
CA LEU A 77 6.17 3.42 11.14
C LEU A 77 7.34 4.36 10.75
N GLN A 78 8.52 3.83 10.42
CA GLN A 78 9.71 4.59 10.00
C GLN A 78 9.79 4.76 8.48
N THR A 79 9.46 3.72 7.71
CA THR A 79 9.43 3.78 6.24
C THR A 79 8.26 4.64 5.75
N ILE A 80 7.25 4.85 6.60
CA ILE A 80 6.16 5.80 6.39
C ILE A 80 6.39 6.95 7.38
N CYS A 81 7.00 8.06 6.94
CA CYS A 81 7.14 9.25 7.78
C CYS A 81 5.75 9.79 8.19
N GLY A 82 5.24 9.37 9.35
CA GLY A 82 3.93 9.74 9.89
C GLY A 82 2.74 9.01 9.20
N PRO A 83 1.54 9.03 9.80
CA PRO A 83 0.32 8.65 9.10
C PRO A 83 0.26 9.40 7.77
N THR A 84 -0.11 8.74 6.70
CA THR A 84 0.00 9.26 5.33
C THR A 84 -0.73 10.59 5.05
N GLN A 85 -1.58 11.05 5.96
CA GLN A 85 -2.14 12.41 6.04
C GLN A 85 -1.11 13.53 6.37
N PHE A 86 0.07 13.19 6.90
CA PHE A 86 1.14 14.15 7.24
C PHE A 86 2.12 14.36 6.10
N MET A 87 2.11 13.48 5.09
CA MET A 87 2.77 13.75 3.82
C MET A 87 1.94 14.84 3.13
N GLY A 88 2.51 16.04 3.08
CA GLY A 88 1.91 17.18 2.38
C GLY A 88 1.78 16.91 0.89
N GLU A 89 1.38 17.93 0.14
CA GLU A 89 1.37 17.85 -1.31
C GLU A 89 2.77 17.52 -1.82
N ILE A 90 2.88 16.51 -2.68
CA ILE A 90 4.14 16.14 -3.32
C ILE A 90 4.25 16.89 -4.65
N ASP A 91 5.46 17.34 -4.97
CA ASP A 91 5.77 17.95 -6.27
C ASP A 91 5.72 16.93 -7.41
N ASP A 92 5.63 17.41 -8.64
CA ASP A 92 5.51 16.55 -9.83
C ASP A 92 6.65 15.52 -9.90
N GLY A 93 6.35 14.30 -10.33
CA GLY A 93 7.38 13.26 -10.43
C GLY A 93 6.92 12.00 -11.13
N ASN A 94 7.89 11.22 -11.60
CA ASN A 94 7.70 9.96 -12.33
C ASN A 94 8.53 8.80 -11.74
N GLU A 95 9.26 9.06 -10.65
CA GLU A 95 10.11 8.09 -9.97
C GLU A 95 9.28 7.29 -8.95
N TYR A 96 9.71 6.07 -8.66
CA TYR A 96 9.02 5.21 -7.69
C TYR A 96 9.04 5.83 -6.29
N GLU A 97 10.17 6.46 -5.97
CA GLU A 97 10.47 7.16 -4.75
C GLU A 97 9.53 8.33 -4.51
N THR A 98 9.01 8.97 -5.58
CA THR A 98 8.07 10.09 -5.49
C THR A 98 6.84 9.72 -4.66
N LEU A 99 6.30 8.51 -4.84
CA LEU A 99 5.07 8.05 -4.17
C LEU A 99 5.29 6.87 -3.22
N GLY A 100 6.55 6.52 -2.94
CA GLY A 100 6.89 5.31 -2.22
C GLY A 100 6.36 4.04 -2.89
N MET A 101 6.33 4.01 -4.23
CA MET A 101 5.84 2.88 -4.99
C MET A 101 6.79 1.70 -4.84
N ASN A 102 6.27 0.54 -4.47
CA ASN A 102 7.04 -0.68 -4.32
C ASN A 102 6.32 -1.85 -4.98
N ALA A 103 6.99 -2.45 -5.97
CA ALA A 103 6.57 -3.70 -6.61
C ALA A 103 7.20 -4.88 -5.84
N LEU A 104 6.43 -5.46 -4.93
CA LEU A 104 6.83 -6.65 -4.20
C LEU A 104 6.74 -7.86 -5.13
N HIS A 105 7.89 -8.45 -5.45
CA HIS A 105 8.09 -9.61 -6.34
C HIS A 105 8.02 -9.30 -7.84
N LYS A 106 8.26 -10.33 -8.67
CA LYS A 106 8.46 -10.21 -10.12
C LYS A 106 7.22 -9.77 -10.90
N ALA A 107 6.02 -10.01 -10.35
CA ALA A 107 4.77 -9.81 -11.08
C ALA A 107 4.53 -8.38 -11.51
N PHE A 108 4.85 -7.39 -10.66
CA PHE A 108 4.63 -5.98 -10.96
C PHE A 108 5.88 -5.24 -11.43
N LYS A 109 6.97 -5.98 -11.69
CA LYS A 109 8.24 -5.40 -12.13
C LYS A 109 8.08 -4.65 -13.45
N ASN A 110 8.72 -3.48 -13.57
CA ASN A 110 8.62 -2.53 -14.68
C ASN A 110 7.29 -1.76 -14.78
N SER A 111 6.44 -1.79 -13.76
CA SER A 111 5.32 -0.83 -13.67
C SER A 111 5.89 0.60 -13.54
N SER A 112 5.19 1.62 -14.04
CA SER A 112 5.64 3.02 -13.92
C SER A 112 4.53 3.93 -13.42
N LEU A 113 4.90 5.07 -12.84
CA LEU A 113 3.95 6.07 -12.36
C LEU A 113 4.27 7.44 -12.93
N SER A 114 3.27 8.31 -12.98
CA SER A 114 3.41 9.74 -13.18
C SER A 114 2.44 10.47 -12.27
N TRP A 115 2.95 11.43 -11.51
CA TRP A 115 2.19 12.31 -10.65
C TRP A 115 2.39 13.75 -11.11
N THR A 116 1.28 14.48 -11.25
CA THR A 116 1.30 15.94 -11.31
C THR A 116 0.46 16.49 -10.17
N LYS A 117 1.01 17.49 -9.48
CA LYS A 117 0.37 18.21 -8.39
C LYS A 117 -0.83 19.01 -8.88
N LYS A 118 -0.72 19.65 -10.04
CA LYS A 118 -1.85 20.32 -10.70
C LYS A 118 -2.48 19.38 -11.71
N GLY A 119 -3.79 19.20 -11.63
CA GLY A 119 -4.48 18.24 -12.50
C GLY A 119 -6.00 18.27 -12.36
N ASP A 120 -6.63 17.28 -12.97
CA ASP A 120 -8.09 17.11 -13.07
C ASP A 120 -8.69 16.27 -11.93
N GLY A 121 -7.87 15.80 -11.00
CA GLY A 121 -8.28 14.93 -9.90
C GLY A 121 -8.36 13.46 -10.27
N ALA A 122 -7.92 13.05 -11.47
CA ALA A 122 -8.02 11.66 -11.89
C ALA A 122 -6.92 10.77 -11.28
N VAL A 123 -7.30 9.54 -10.95
CA VAL A 123 -6.40 8.42 -10.69
C VAL A 123 -6.68 7.37 -11.76
N ILE A 124 -5.70 7.08 -12.61
CA ILE A 124 -5.83 6.18 -13.75
C ILE A 124 -4.85 5.04 -13.59
N LEU A 125 -5.35 3.80 -13.60
CA LEU A 125 -4.53 2.59 -13.68
C LEU A 125 -4.68 1.98 -15.07
N ASN A 126 -3.57 1.94 -15.81
CA ASN A 126 -3.45 1.32 -17.13
C ASN A 126 -2.77 -0.04 -16.96
N PHE A 127 -3.54 -1.12 -17.03
CA PHE A 127 -3.00 -2.47 -16.89
C PHE A 127 -2.56 -3.04 -18.23
N LYS A 128 -1.45 -3.77 -18.20
CA LYS A 128 -0.93 -4.58 -19.31
C LYS A 128 -0.49 -5.95 -18.80
N SER A 129 -1.18 -6.99 -19.26
CA SER A 129 -0.82 -8.38 -18.94
C SER A 129 0.21 -8.91 -19.93
N LEU A 130 1.39 -9.27 -19.42
CA LEU A 130 2.39 -10.11 -20.07
C LEU A 130 2.39 -11.53 -19.47
N ASP A 131 1.39 -11.84 -18.64
CA ASP A 131 1.22 -13.18 -18.09
C ASP A 131 0.76 -14.15 -19.19
N THR A 132 1.12 -15.41 -19.03
CA THR A 132 0.68 -16.53 -19.87
C THR A 132 -0.75 -16.97 -19.53
N LYS A 133 -1.23 -16.64 -18.33
CA LYS A 133 -2.55 -16.99 -17.79
C LYS A 133 -3.43 -15.76 -17.59
N ASN A 134 -4.74 -16.00 -17.47
CA ASN A 134 -5.68 -14.98 -17.04
C ASN A 134 -5.44 -14.64 -15.57
N VAL A 135 -5.57 -13.36 -15.23
CA VAL A 135 -5.27 -12.84 -13.88
C VAL A 135 -6.42 -11.97 -13.41
N SER A 136 -6.71 -12.04 -12.12
CA SER A 136 -7.55 -11.07 -11.42
C SER A 136 -6.66 -10.18 -10.56
N ILE A 137 -6.98 -8.89 -10.50
CA ILE A 137 -6.29 -7.91 -9.68
C ILE A 137 -7.28 -7.31 -8.71
N ASN A 138 -7.05 -7.51 -7.41
CA ASN A 138 -7.76 -6.81 -6.37
C ASN A 138 -7.19 -5.40 -6.24
N ILE A 139 -8.06 -4.39 -6.25
CA ILE A 139 -7.72 -3.00 -5.97
C ILE A 139 -8.15 -2.70 -4.55
N MET A 140 -7.19 -2.32 -3.72
CA MET A 140 -7.40 -2.03 -2.30
C MET A 140 -6.99 -0.60 -1.96
N SER A 141 -7.78 0.08 -1.13
CA SER A 141 -7.47 1.42 -0.61
C SER A 141 -7.61 1.45 0.90
N GLY A 142 -6.61 1.95 1.62
CA GLY A 142 -6.66 2.09 3.08
C GLY A 142 -6.82 0.77 3.87
N GLY A 143 -6.67 -0.39 3.21
CA GLY A 143 -6.82 -1.72 3.81
C GLY A 143 -8.03 -2.51 3.29
N ASP A 144 -8.98 -1.83 2.65
CA ASP A 144 -10.22 -2.45 2.15
C ASP A 144 -10.15 -2.69 0.64
N LYS A 145 -10.77 -3.78 0.16
CA LYS A 145 -10.96 -4.02 -1.27
C LYS A 145 -12.07 -3.08 -1.78
N ILE A 146 -11.73 -2.26 -2.77
CA ILE A 146 -12.65 -1.31 -3.40
C ILE A 146 -13.11 -1.78 -4.78
N ASP A 147 -12.30 -2.59 -5.47
CA ASP A 147 -12.66 -3.13 -6.78
C ASP A 147 -11.84 -4.39 -7.15
N GLU A 148 -12.22 -5.04 -8.26
CA GLU A 148 -11.45 -6.11 -8.91
C GLU A 148 -11.46 -5.94 -10.43
N VAL A 149 -10.28 -6.07 -11.05
CA VAL A 149 -10.11 -6.05 -12.50
C VAL A 149 -9.70 -7.43 -12.98
N PHE A 150 -10.47 -8.01 -13.89
CA PHE A 150 -10.12 -9.24 -14.58
C PHE A 150 -9.41 -8.95 -15.90
N LEU A 151 -8.26 -9.58 -16.13
CA LEU A 151 -7.47 -9.47 -17.36
C LEU A 151 -7.22 -10.84 -17.98
N ARG A 152 -7.49 -10.92 -19.28
CA ARG A 152 -7.07 -12.07 -20.09
C ARG A 152 -5.56 -11.99 -20.35
N ASN A 153 -4.94 -13.13 -20.65
CA ASN A 153 -3.53 -13.14 -21.04
C ASN A 153 -3.28 -12.17 -22.23
N GLY A 154 -2.15 -11.47 -22.21
CA GLY A 154 -1.80 -10.50 -23.26
C GLY A 154 -2.68 -9.25 -23.37
N SER A 155 -3.75 -9.12 -22.58
CA SER A 155 -4.71 -8.03 -22.71
C SER A 155 -4.35 -6.80 -21.87
N THR A 156 -5.02 -5.69 -22.17
CA THR A 156 -4.95 -4.44 -21.41
C THR A 156 -6.33 -4.08 -20.86
N ALA A 157 -6.35 -3.36 -19.75
CA ALA A 157 -7.56 -2.75 -19.21
C ALA A 157 -7.20 -1.42 -18.55
N GLN A 158 -8.21 -0.57 -18.37
CA GLN A 158 -8.07 0.68 -17.67
C GLN A 158 -9.06 0.73 -16.52
N TRP A 159 -8.59 1.20 -15.37
CA TRP A 159 -9.42 1.49 -14.21
C TRP A 159 -9.23 2.95 -13.80
N ARG A 160 -10.31 3.57 -13.31
CA ARG A 160 -10.34 5.00 -13.00
C ARG A 160 -10.99 5.24 -11.65
N ALA A 161 -10.42 6.16 -10.90
CA ALA A 161 -10.95 6.71 -9.66
C ALA A 161 -10.57 8.18 -9.53
N ASN A 162 -10.88 8.79 -8.39
CA ASN A 162 -10.61 10.20 -8.11
C ASN A 162 -9.70 10.40 -6.90
N ILE A 163 -8.86 11.43 -6.95
CA ILE A 163 -7.99 11.88 -5.84
C ILE A 163 -8.83 12.25 -4.61
N THR A 164 -10.06 12.73 -4.78
CA THR A 164 -10.97 13.01 -3.66
C THR A 164 -11.33 11.76 -2.87
N GLU A 165 -11.31 10.59 -3.50
CA GLU A 165 -11.63 9.31 -2.87
C GLU A 165 -10.39 8.60 -2.32
N LEU A 166 -9.28 8.66 -3.06
CA LEU A 166 -8.07 7.88 -2.78
C LEU A 166 -6.94 8.69 -2.12
N GLY A 167 -6.97 10.01 -2.21
CA GLY A 167 -5.93 10.89 -1.71
C GLY A 167 -5.67 10.70 -0.21
N GLY A 168 -4.39 10.66 0.17
CA GLY A 168 -3.97 10.43 1.55
C GLY A 168 -4.01 8.96 1.97
N LYS A 169 -4.52 8.05 1.14
CA LYS A 169 -4.59 6.61 1.42
C LYS A 169 -3.54 5.82 0.65
N THR A 170 -3.18 4.67 1.19
CA THR A 170 -2.39 3.67 0.46
C THR A 170 -3.27 2.98 -0.58
N LEU A 171 -2.78 2.92 -1.82
CA LEU A 171 -3.32 2.08 -2.89
C LEU A 171 -2.49 0.81 -2.97
N TYR A 172 -3.15 -0.34 -2.94
CA TYR A 172 -2.53 -1.65 -2.96
C TYR A 172 -3.20 -2.54 -3.99
N LEU A 173 -2.39 -3.20 -4.81
CA LEU A 173 -2.80 -4.11 -5.86
C LEU A 173 -2.28 -5.50 -5.54
N ASP A 174 -3.17 -6.49 -5.54
CA ASP A 174 -2.83 -7.90 -5.40
C ASP A 174 -3.33 -8.68 -6.60
N ARG A 175 -2.40 -9.40 -7.25
CA ARG A 175 -2.69 -10.19 -8.44
C ARG A 175 -2.77 -11.65 -8.07
N TRP A 176 -3.85 -12.31 -8.47
CA TRP A 176 -4.05 -13.73 -8.24
C TRP A 176 -4.57 -14.44 -9.51
N HIS A 177 -4.28 -15.74 -9.62
CA HIS A 177 -4.80 -16.58 -10.69
C HIS A 177 -6.05 -17.34 -10.22
N PRO A 178 -7.14 -17.37 -11.02
CA PRO A 178 -8.27 -18.24 -10.74
C PRO A 178 -7.82 -19.70 -10.87
N GLY A 179 -7.77 -20.41 -9.74
CA GLY A 179 -7.45 -21.84 -9.70
C GLY A 179 -8.60 -22.72 -10.20
N ILE A 180 -8.33 -24.02 -10.35
CA ILE A 180 -9.39 -25.03 -10.52
C ILE A 180 -10.21 -25.03 -9.22
N PHE A 181 -11.53 -24.83 -9.31
CA PHE A 181 -12.47 -24.55 -8.20
C PHE A 181 -12.46 -23.13 -7.60
N GLY A 182 -11.78 -22.15 -8.22
CA GLY A 182 -11.83 -20.76 -7.76
C GLY A 182 -11.01 -20.47 -6.50
N ILE A 183 -10.14 -21.39 -6.09
CA ILE A 183 -9.22 -21.18 -4.97
C ILE A 183 -8.10 -20.24 -5.41
N PRO A 184 -7.90 -19.09 -4.73
CA PRO A 184 -6.86 -18.14 -5.10
C PRO A 184 -5.45 -18.72 -4.90
N SER A 185 -4.63 -18.73 -5.95
CA SER A 185 -3.19 -18.91 -5.81
C SER A 185 -2.53 -17.54 -5.63
N THR A 186 -1.92 -17.30 -4.48
CA THR A 186 -1.29 -16.01 -4.09
C THR A 186 0.16 -15.88 -4.57
N GLY A 187 0.59 -16.69 -5.54
CA GLY A 187 1.96 -16.64 -6.08
C GLY A 187 2.29 -15.37 -6.89
N GLY A 188 1.46 -14.33 -6.82
CA GLY A 188 1.36 -13.31 -7.85
C GLY A 188 1.89 -11.93 -7.55
N GLY A 189 2.62 -11.74 -6.45
CA GLY A 189 3.23 -10.44 -6.12
C GLY A 189 2.21 -9.35 -5.80
N SER A 190 2.70 -8.19 -5.36
CA SER A 190 1.84 -7.04 -5.09
C SER A 190 2.51 -5.72 -5.44
N LEU A 191 1.71 -4.70 -5.70
CA LEU A 191 2.18 -3.33 -5.90
C LEU A 191 1.51 -2.44 -4.86
N VAL A 192 2.32 -1.63 -4.18
CA VAL A 192 1.83 -0.66 -3.19
C VAL A 192 2.35 0.73 -3.55
N LEU A 193 1.52 1.76 -3.39
CA LEU A 193 1.91 3.16 -3.48
C LEU A 193 1.04 4.04 -2.59
N TRP A 194 1.51 5.23 -2.26
CA TRP A 194 0.70 6.24 -1.61
C TRP A 194 0.10 7.21 -2.63
N VAL A 195 -1.22 7.45 -2.57
CA VAL A 195 -1.88 8.41 -3.46
C VAL A 195 -1.85 9.79 -2.81
N PRO A 196 -1.20 10.80 -3.42
CA PRO A 196 -1.12 12.12 -2.80
C PRO A 196 -2.43 12.86 -2.71
N ILE A 197 -2.52 13.73 -1.70
CA ILE A 197 -3.49 14.82 -1.68
C ILE A 197 -2.96 15.99 -2.52
N SER A 198 -3.86 16.69 -3.21
CA SER A 198 -3.53 17.96 -3.86
C SER A 198 -4.71 18.94 -3.80
N ARG A 199 -4.45 20.18 -3.37
CA ARG A 199 -5.43 21.27 -3.46
C ARG A 199 -5.60 21.80 -4.88
N GLN A 200 -4.72 21.41 -5.80
CA GLN A 200 -4.75 21.82 -7.21
C GLN A 200 -5.31 20.70 -8.12
N GLY A 201 -6.09 19.79 -7.54
CA GLY A 201 -6.70 18.65 -8.23
C GLY A 201 -5.80 17.42 -8.25
N GLY A 202 -4.57 17.58 -8.72
CA GLY A 202 -3.63 16.46 -8.90
C GLY A 202 -4.00 15.54 -10.06
N HIS A 203 -3.07 14.71 -10.51
CA HIS A 203 -3.31 13.68 -11.51
C HIS A 203 -2.32 12.53 -11.30
N LEU A 204 -2.83 11.31 -11.19
CA LEU A 204 -2.02 10.11 -11.05
C LEU A 204 -2.28 9.16 -12.22
N ASP A 205 -1.24 8.89 -13.00
CA ASP A 205 -1.22 7.84 -14.02
C ASP A 205 -0.30 6.71 -13.56
N LEU A 206 -0.83 5.49 -13.50
CA LEU A 206 -0.08 4.29 -13.15
C LEU A 206 -0.15 3.28 -14.28
N ASN A 207 1.00 2.98 -14.89
CA ASN A 207 1.14 1.90 -15.86
C ASN A 207 1.52 0.61 -15.13
N VAL A 208 0.56 -0.29 -14.96
CA VAL A 208 0.72 -1.54 -14.23
C VAL A 208 1.06 -2.67 -15.20
N GLN A 209 2.31 -3.12 -15.17
CA GLN A 209 2.75 -4.27 -15.95
C GLN A 209 2.65 -5.54 -15.10
N LEU A 210 1.94 -6.56 -15.61
CA LEU A 210 1.81 -7.86 -14.97
C LEU A 210 2.64 -8.90 -15.72
N ASN A 211 3.74 -9.35 -15.11
CA ASN A 211 4.65 -10.33 -15.69
C ASN A 211 4.24 -11.76 -15.32
N ALA A 212 4.63 -12.73 -16.15
CA ALA A 212 4.57 -14.14 -15.79
C ALA A 212 5.48 -14.44 -14.58
N THR A 213 4.99 -15.26 -13.65
CA THR A 213 5.68 -15.70 -12.44
C THR A 213 5.61 -17.20 -12.28
#